data_AF-A0A7S1RMV2-F1
#
_entry.id   AF-A0A7S1RMV2-F1
#
_cell.length_a   1.000
_cell.length_b   1.000
_cell.length_c   1.000
_cell.angle_alpha   90.00
_cell.angle_beta   90.00
_cell.angle_gamma   90.00
#
_symmetry.space_group_name_H-M   'P 1'
#
loop_
_entity.id
_entity.type
_entity.pdbx_description
1 polymer ?
#
loop_
_entity_poly.entity_id
_entity_poly.type
_entity_poly.pdbx_seq_one_letter_code
_entity_poly.pdbx_strand_id
1 'polypeptide(L)'
;LFVRKAAELATQLFIANDRPSVSGLFLAGCADFKAELSRSDALDARLEALVARPLLDLSYGGESGFHQAIELASGQLRDVRLVREKRTVTRLLDEIARDTGRYCVGIRDTLQALAM
;
A
#
# COMPACT_ATOMS: atom_id res chain seq x y z
N LEU A 1 -16.81 6.88 -21.67
CA LEU A 1 -16.75 5.44 -22.02
C LEU A 1 -15.52 4.74 -21.45
N PHE A 2 -14.33 5.31 -21.57
CA PHE A 2 -13.09 4.68 -21.08
C PHE A 2 -13.08 4.42 -19.56
N VAL A 3 -13.53 5.39 -18.75
CA VAL A 3 -13.63 5.29 -17.29
C VAL A 3 -14.54 4.13 -16.84
N ARG A 4 -15.69 3.96 -17.49
CA ARG A 4 -16.62 2.84 -17.21
C ARG A 4 -16.00 1.49 -17.53
N LYS A 5 -15.38 1.36 -18.70
CA LYS A 5 -14.71 0.11 -19.10
C LYS A 5 -13.56 -0.24 -18.15
N ALA A 6 -12.80 0.74 -17.69
CA ALA A 6 -11.74 0.55 -16.70
C ALA A 6 -12.31 0.09 -15.34
N ALA A 7 -13.43 0.67 -14.90
CA ALA A 7 -14.10 0.29 -13.67
C ALA A 7 -14.70 -1.14 -13.73
N GLU A 8 -15.29 -1.52 -14.87
CA GLU A 8 -15.78 -2.88 -15.12
C GLU A 8 -14.63 -3.90 -15.08
N LEU A 9 -13.52 -3.61 -15.73
CA LEU A 9 -12.32 -4.46 -15.69
C LEU A 9 -11.74 -4.56 -14.27
N ALA A 10 -11.67 -3.45 -13.53
CA ALA A 10 -11.22 -3.45 -12.14
C ALA A 10 -12.13 -4.34 -11.28
N THR A 11 -13.43 -4.29 -11.49
CA THR A 11 -14.41 -5.15 -10.79
C THR A 11 -14.16 -6.63 -11.10
N GLN A 12 -13.96 -6.98 -12.37
CA GLN A 12 -13.68 -8.37 -12.79
C GLN A 12 -12.35 -8.91 -12.24
N LEU A 13 -11.34 -8.06 -12.09
CA LEU A 13 -10.00 -8.47 -11.65
C LEU A 13 -9.85 -8.48 -10.13
N PHE A 14 -10.45 -7.50 -9.44
CA PHE A 14 -10.27 -7.29 -8.00
C PHE A 14 -11.44 -7.80 -7.16
N ILE A 15 -12.53 -8.28 -7.76
CA ILE A 15 -13.63 -8.94 -7.04
C ILE A 15 -13.70 -10.40 -7.47
N ALA A 16 -13.52 -11.30 -6.52
CA ALA A 16 -13.68 -12.74 -6.72
C ALA A 16 -14.60 -13.30 -5.63
N ASN A 17 -15.57 -14.14 -6.01
CA ASN A 17 -16.56 -14.71 -5.08
C ASN A 17 -17.29 -13.64 -4.23
N ASP A 18 -17.70 -12.55 -4.89
CA ASP A 18 -18.44 -11.45 -4.28
C ASP A 18 -17.70 -10.69 -3.16
N ARG A 19 -16.38 -10.91 -3.06
CA ARG A 19 -15.49 -10.25 -2.09
C ARG A 19 -14.28 -9.64 -2.81
N PRO A 20 -13.81 -8.46 -2.35
CA PRO A 20 -12.58 -7.89 -2.87
C PRO A 20 -11.38 -8.81 -2.54
N SER A 21 -10.57 -9.11 -3.55
CA SER A 21 -9.36 -9.95 -3.43
C SER A 21 -8.15 -9.16 -2.91
N VAL A 22 -8.26 -7.83 -2.87
CA VAL A 22 -7.20 -6.89 -2.46
C VAL A 22 -7.55 -6.22 -1.14
N SER A 23 -6.52 -5.92 -0.33
CA SER A 23 -6.68 -5.21 0.95
C SER A 23 -6.73 -3.69 0.81
N GLY A 24 -6.39 -3.16 -0.37
CA GLY A 24 -6.35 -1.74 -0.65
C GLY A 24 -6.15 -1.49 -2.14
N LEU A 25 -6.66 -0.36 -2.62
CA LEU A 25 -6.63 0.03 -4.02
C LEU A 25 -6.03 1.44 -4.16
N PHE A 26 -5.08 1.62 -5.07
CA PHE A 26 -4.52 2.94 -5.38
C PHE A 26 -4.99 3.37 -6.76
N LEU A 27 -5.50 4.59 -6.85
CA LEU A 27 -5.84 5.22 -8.12
C LEU A 27 -4.71 6.16 -8.52
N ALA A 28 -4.04 5.85 -9.62
CA ALA A 28 -2.91 6.61 -10.13
C ALA A 28 -3.16 7.02 -11.59
N GLY A 29 -2.81 8.25 -11.93
CA GLY A 29 -2.99 8.73 -13.30
C GLY A 29 -2.58 10.17 -13.52
N CYS A 30 -2.37 10.51 -14.78
CA CYS A 30 -2.13 11.88 -15.22
C CYS A 30 -3.47 12.62 -15.36
N ALA A 31 -3.51 13.89 -14.94
CA ALA A 31 -4.70 14.75 -14.96
C ALA A 31 -5.91 14.23 -14.15
N ASP A 32 -7.11 14.72 -14.49
CA ASP A 32 -8.35 14.52 -13.73
C ASP A 32 -9.05 13.18 -13.94
N PHE A 33 -8.52 12.29 -14.79
CA PHE A 33 -9.13 10.97 -15.04
C PHE A 33 -9.34 10.15 -13.76
N LYS A 34 -8.40 10.22 -12.81
CA LYS A 34 -8.51 9.55 -11.50
C LYS A 34 -9.57 10.20 -10.60
N ALA A 35 -9.76 11.52 -10.73
CA ALA A 35 -10.79 12.25 -9.99
C ALA A 35 -12.18 11.95 -10.58
N GLU A 36 -12.31 11.87 -11.91
CA GLU A 36 -13.54 11.43 -12.56
C GLU A 36 -13.89 10.00 -12.20
N LEU A 37 -12.92 9.06 -12.22
CA LEU A 37 -13.16 7.68 -11.80
C LEU A 37 -13.60 7.58 -10.34
N SER A 38 -12.98 8.35 -9.44
CA SER A 38 -13.35 8.37 -8.02
C SER A 38 -14.68 9.09 -7.74
N ARG A 39 -15.14 9.98 -8.62
CA ARG A 39 -16.43 10.68 -8.48
C ARG A 39 -17.55 9.99 -9.23
N SER A 40 -17.22 9.16 -10.21
CA SER A 40 -18.22 8.44 -10.99
C SER A 40 -18.74 7.25 -10.21
N ASP A 41 -20.06 7.05 -10.21
CA ASP A 41 -20.73 5.83 -9.73
C ASP A 41 -20.41 4.58 -10.60
N ALA A 42 -19.34 4.63 -11.41
CA ALA A 42 -18.90 3.54 -12.26
C ALA A 42 -18.08 2.49 -11.50
N LEU A 43 -17.44 2.88 -10.39
CA LEU A 43 -16.65 1.96 -9.56
C LEU A 43 -17.58 1.20 -8.61
N ASP A 44 -17.36 -0.11 -8.43
CA ASP A 44 -18.11 -0.90 -7.46
C ASP A 44 -17.87 -0.35 -6.04
N ALA A 45 -18.95 -0.16 -5.28
CA ALA A 45 -18.90 0.40 -3.93
C ALA A 45 -17.95 -0.36 -2.97
N ARG A 46 -17.74 -1.66 -3.20
CA ARG A 46 -16.80 -2.48 -2.42
C ARG A 46 -15.36 -2.11 -2.69
N LEU A 47 -15.03 -1.76 -3.94
CA LEU A 47 -13.70 -1.29 -4.30
C LEU A 47 -13.49 0.16 -3.89
N GLU A 48 -14.53 0.99 -3.98
CA GLU A 48 -14.49 2.39 -3.54
C GLU A 48 -14.11 2.51 -2.05
N ALA A 49 -14.66 1.65 -1.20
CA ALA A 49 -14.32 1.59 0.23
C ALA A 49 -12.85 1.24 0.50
N LEU A 50 -12.17 0.60 -0.45
CA LEU A 50 -10.76 0.17 -0.35
C LEU A 50 -9.78 1.17 -0.99
N VAL A 51 -10.29 2.24 -1.63
CA VAL A 51 -9.42 3.24 -2.28
C VAL A 51 -8.64 4.01 -1.23
N ALA A 52 -7.32 3.89 -1.28
CA ALA A 52 -6.39 4.69 -0.49
C ALA A 52 -6.37 6.13 -1.02
N ARG A 53 -6.52 7.10 -0.10
CA ARG A 53 -6.41 8.55 -0.38
C ARG A 53 -5.12 9.08 0.27
N PRO A 54 -4.43 10.05 -0.36
CA PRO A 54 -4.75 10.76 -1.60
C PRO A 54 -4.52 9.97 -2.90
N LEU A 55 -5.22 10.37 -3.97
CA LEU A 55 -5.01 9.86 -5.32
C LEU A 55 -3.58 10.19 -5.79
N LEU A 56 -2.97 9.31 -6.59
CA LEU A 56 -1.58 9.46 -7.02
C LEU A 56 -1.51 10.20 -8.37
N ASP A 57 -0.92 11.39 -8.34
CA ASP A 57 -0.56 12.15 -9.53
C ASP A 57 0.72 11.58 -10.15
N LEU A 58 0.63 11.14 -11.41
CA LEU A 58 1.77 10.63 -12.16
C LEU A 58 2.13 11.58 -13.29
N SER A 59 3.43 11.71 -13.55
CA SER A 59 3.96 12.53 -14.65
C SER A 59 3.92 11.80 -15.99
N TYR A 60 3.96 10.47 -15.94
CA TYR A 60 4.00 9.60 -17.13
C TYR A 60 2.96 8.50 -17.03
N GLY A 61 2.46 8.04 -18.18
CA GLY A 61 1.58 6.87 -18.29
C GLY A 61 2.35 5.59 -18.59
N GLY A 62 1.62 4.48 -18.76
CA GLY A 62 2.20 3.17 -19.10
C GLY A 62 3.07 2.57 -17.98
N GLU A 63 4.04 1.73 -18.36
CA GLU A 63 4.91 1.01 -17.41
C GLU A 63 5.77 1.94 -16.57
N SER A 64 6.31 3.02 -17.16
CA SER A 64 7.09 4.01 -16.42
C SER A 64 6.25 4.73 -15.36
N GLY A 65 4.99 5.05 -15.68
CA GLY A 65 4.03 5.59 -14.73
C GLY A 65 3.68 4.60 -13.62
N PHE A 66 3.55 3.31 -13.97
CA PHE A 66 3.29 2.24 -13.00
C PHE A 66 4.41 2.11 -11.97
N HIS A 67 5.69 2.16 -12.39
CA HIS A 67 6.81 2.15 -11.45
C HIS A 67 6.80 3.39 -10.53
N GLN A 68 6.56 4.57 -11.09
CA GLN A 68 6.43 5.81 -10.30
C GLN A 68 5.28 5.71 -9.27
N ALA A 69 4.15 5.11 -9.66
CA ALA A 69 3.03 4.89 -8.77
C ALA A 69 3.40 3.99 -7.59
N ILE A 70 4.18 2.93 -7.82
CA ILE A 70 4.67 2.04 -6.76
C ILE A 70 5.58 2.80 -5.79
N GLU A 71 6.49 3.62 -6.29
CA GLU A 71 7.39 4.42 -5.45
C GLU A 71 6.61 5.41 -4.57
N LEU A 72 5.62 6.12 -5.14
CA LEU A 72 4.78 7.05 -4.40
C LEU A 72 3.86 6.33 -3.41
N ALA A 73 3.29 5.19 -3.81
CA ALA A 73 2.43 4.36 -2.96
C ALA A 73 3.21 3.74 -1.79
N SER A 74 4.52 3.53 -1.92
CA SER A 74 5.36 2.96 -0.85
C SER A 74 5.28 3.73 0.47
N GLY A 75 5.02 5.04 0.41
CA GLY A 75 4.81 5.90 1.57
C GLY A 75 3.49 5.61 2.31
N GLN A 76 2.43 5.28 1.57
CA GLN A 76 1.08 4.98 2.09
C GLN A 76 0.89 3.50 2.42
N LEU A 77 1.62 2.62 1.73
CA LEU A 77 1.74 1.20 2.06
C LEU A 77 2.45 0.96 3.41
N ARG A 78 2.89 2.00 4.12
CA ARG A 78 3.49 1.86 5.46
C ARG A 78 2.57 1.22 6.50
N ASP A 79 1.25 1.22 6.27
CA ASP A 79 0.28 0.61 7.18
C ASP A 79 -0.07 -0.84 6.85
N VAL A 80 0.40 -1.40 5.74
CA VAL A 80 0.25 -2.85 5.51
C VAL A 80 1.21 -3.63 6.39
N ARG A 81 0.67 -4.67 7.05
CA ARG A 81 1.36 -5.51 8.04
C ARG A 81 2.76 -5.95 7.62
N LEU A 82 2.94 -6.34 6.35
CA LEU A 82 4.23 -6.79 5.82
C LEU A 82 5.28 -5.68 5.74
N VAL A 83 4.88 -4.45 5.41
CA VAL A 83 5.78 -3.30 5.39
C VAL A 83 6.17 -2.89 6.82
N ARG A 84 5.22 -2.99 7.76
CA ARG A 84 5.51 -2.80 9.19
C ARG A 84 6.48 -3.85 9.71
N GLU A 85 6.24 -5.14 9.45
CA GLU A 85 7.11 -6.24 9.87
C GLU A 85 8.53 -6.07 9.30
N LYS A 86 8.67 -5.83 7.99
CA LYS A 86 9.98 -5.57 7.36
C LYS A 86 10.70 -4.40 8.02
N ARG A 87 10.00 -3.28 8.26
CA ARG A 87 10.59 -2.08 8.87
C ARG A 87 11.03 -2.30 10.31
N THR A 88 10.26 -3.05 11.10
CA THR A 88 10.61 -3.39 12.49
C THR A 88 11.87 -4.26 12.53
N VAL A 89 11.97 -5.26 11.66
CA VAL A 89 13.16 -6.10 11.54
C VAL A 89 14.37 -5.29 11.06
N THR A 90 14.21 -4.45 10.03
CA THR A 90 15.29 -3.58 9.55
C THR A 90 15.80 -2.65 10.65
N ARG A 91 14.90 -2.05 11.45
CA ARG A 91 15.30 -1.22 12.60
C ARG A 91 16.09 -2.00 13.64
N LEU A 92 15.67 -3.21 13.97
CA LEU A 92 16.41 -4.06 14.91
C LEU A 92 17.83 -4.34 14.39
N LEU A 93 17.96 -4.67 13.10
CA LEU A 93 19.25 -4.91 12.46
C LEU A 93 20.12 -3.65 12.41
N ASP A 94 19.54 -2.49 12.17
CA ASP A 94 20.27 -1.21 12.19
C ASP A 94 20.83 -0.89 13.59
N GLU A 95 20.08 -1.15 14.65
CA GLU A 95 20.55 -0.98 16.04
C GLU A 95 21.67 -1.96 16.39
N ILE A 96 21.61 -3.20 15.88
CA ILE A 96 22.69 -4.19 16.00
C ILE A 96 23.93 -3.70 15.24
N ALA A 97 23.78 -3.24 14.00
CA ALA A 97 24.89 -2.80 13.16
C ALA A 97 25.59 -1.54 13.68
N ARG A 98 24.85 -0.65 14.35
CA ARG A 98 25.38 0.59 14.94
C ARG A 98 25.90 0.40 16.37
N ASP A 99 25.77 -0.80 16.93
CA ASP A 99 26.21 -1.19 18.27
C ASP A 99 25.77 -0.20 19.36
N THR A 100 24.54 0.30 19.26
CA THR A 100 23.98 1.34 20.14
C THR A 100 23.62 0.82 21.54
N GLY A 101 23.70 -0.50 21.75
CA GLY A 101 23.30 -1.19 22.98
C GLY A 101 21.79 -1.22 23.22
N ARG A 102 20.97 -0.72 22.29
CA ARG A 102 19.50 -0.65 22.43
C ARG A 102 18.78 -1.78 21.70
N TYR A 103 19.28 -3.00 21.86
CA TYR A 103 18.67 -4.20 21.31
C TYR A 103 18.85 -5.36 22.29
N CYS A 104 17.94 -6.34 22.25
CA CYS A 104 18.08 -7.59 23.00
C CYS A 104 17.80 -8.76 22.04
N VAL A 105 18.62 -9.80 22.11
CA VAL A 105 18.50 -11.00 21.25
C VAL A 105 18.62 -12.24 22.12
N GLY A 106 17.74 -13.21 21.92
CA GLY A 106 17.75 -14.48 22.67
C GLY A 106 16.89 -14.44 23.93
N ILE A 107 16.53 -15.63 24.42
CA ILE A 107 15.48 -15.81 25.43
C ILE A 107 15.87 -15.23 26.79
N ARG A 108 17.13 -15.40 27.21
CA ARG A 108 17.59 -14.91 28.52
C ARG A 108 17.63 -13.39 28.57
N ASP A 109 18.20 -12.78 27.53
CA ASP A 109 18.39 -11.33 27.46
C ASP A 109 17.05 -10.60 27.27
N THR A 110 16.11 -11.18 26.50
CA THR A 110 14.75 -10.63 26.38
C THR A 110 13.98 -10.74 27.69
N LEU A 111 14.05 -11.86 28.41
CA LEU A 111 13.40 -12.01 29.72
C LEU A 111 13.98 -11.05 30.75
N GLN A 112 15.30 -10.86 30.75
CA GLN A 112 15.96 -9.92 31.66
C GLN A 112 15.56 -8.47 31.34
N ALA A 113 15.49 -8.08 30.07
CA ALA A 113 15.06 -6.75 29.65
C ALA A 113 13.56 -6.49 29.88
N LEU A 114 12.72 -7.52 29.94
CA LEU A 114 11.29 -7.41 30.23
C LEU A 114 10.97 -7.33 31.73
N ALA A 115 11.87 -7.86 32.57
CA ALA A 115 11.71 -7.91 34.03
C ALA A 115 12.31 -6.68 34.75
N MET A 116 13.13 -5.89 34.06
CA MET A 116 13.62 -4.58 34.50
C MET A 116 12.62 -3.49 34.11
#